data_AF-A0A074RHX7-F1
#
_entry.id   AF-A0A074RHX7-F1
#
_cell.length_a   1.000
_cell.length_b   1.000
_cell.length_c   1.000
_cell.angle_alpha   90.00
_cell.angle_beta   90.00
_cell.angle_gamma   90.00
#
_symmetry.space_group_name_H-M   'P 1'
#
loop_
_entity.id
_entity.type
_entity.pdbx_description
1 polymer ?
#
loop_
_entity_poly.entity_id
_entity_poly.type
_entity_poly.pdbx_seq_one_letter_code
_entity_poly.pdbx_strand_id
1 'polypeptide(L)'
;MNEIILHGTGQPLGLTIQNYPNLYTNDALAALNQVVFHDECRQDALRTIEDICTLSDPNLETFVFGDFYTRITLERLKLVNKLGLNMVEIEHFALIKLVAGCVELLLCVKPSPFYYEYGYLCFRIMIISLNACLLKYANHLDPNFALLKDGFLTIELTGSARQILGLYVGPPSKWNITLLEKHKLESLLDILYVDRKNFTIALKGTRSLGLSGFMYVLTSMNNYEQKLLGPYNQILHRYYLVLPKFKYELEATQLVCRLVDMPPCTLKPDGPVDLEDSKNVVRSYIQHLEHTNEIDIPQYLRFMAFFEPFMILGCEDLITGAFKATMQAVWRWFLLPGWGPNQPARILIAVMECFYEIFGRIYRRPPSGEDPFQSWVVDFLKSIIDSDIVEAILRAALHSTIPMEENFKHDSICRSPECPSHGTSNYRNMPRMLERIAYLSLDLISGTPCDTFVHHLVRESVHLGYWRRYLAFFGSCGLLDPSHKNCAMYHICAFRVGEFLEEMLEEEWKEKLLEMQAYGVCSNPRCPFPFGAEFTVFNHGNAPFCSRRCQEISSTYAWQRHSNMVDETFWGRARQLLIDPVDPLKYVFNSDTYSGLDSSDSSDLDAT
;
A
#
# COMPACT_ATOMS: atom_id res chain seq x y z
N MET A 1 -40.93 -6.43 10.61
CA MET A 1 -41.06 -5.95 9.22
C MET A 1 -40.39 -6.90 8.21
N ASN A 2 -39.17 -7.40 8.48
CA ASN A 2 -38.35 -8.12 7.48
C ASN A 2 -38.81 -9.52 7.04
N GLU A 3 -39.63 -10.27 7.78
CA GLU A 3 -39.99 -11.64 7.40
C GLU A 3 -41.16 -11.75 6.40
N ILE A 4 -42.01 -10.72 6.28
CA ILE A 4 -43.31 -10.86 5.58
C ILE A 4 -43.19 -10.72 4.06
N ILE A 5 -42.16 -10.05 3.54
CA ILE A 5 -42.02 -9.79 2.08
C ILE A 5 -41.24 -10.91 1.36
N LEU A 6 -40.50 -11.74 2.11
CA LEU A 6 -39.47 -12.63 1.58
C LEU A 6 -39.95 -13.86 0.80
N HIS A 7 -41.19 -14.31 0.99
CA HIS A 7 -41.64 -15.60 0.45
C HIS A 7 -42.83 -15.56 -0.52
N GLY A 8 -43.48 -14.40 -0.72
CA GLY A 8 -44.77 -14.35 -1.41
C GLY A 8 -44.76 -13.86 -2.86
N THR A 9 -43.83 -12.99 -3.25
CA THR A 9 -44.06 -12.14 -4.44
C THR A 9 -43.43 -12.63 -5.73
N GLY A 10 -42.54 -13.63 -5.72
CA GLY A 10 -41.96 -14.22 -6.94
C GLY A 10 -41.32 -13.23 -7.90
N GLN A 11 -41.03 -12.00 -7.45
CA GLN A 11 -40.49 -10.96 -8.32
C GLN A 11 -39.10 -11.38 -8.80
N PRO A 12 -38.82 -11.29 -10.11
CA PRO A 12 -37.51 -11.61 -10.63
C PRO A 12 -36.51 -10.58 -10.11
N LEU A 13 -35.64 -11.01 -9.18
CA LEU A 13 -34.52 -10.21 -8.67
C LEU A 13 -33.46 -9.91 -9.75
N GLY A 14 -33.64 -10.48 -10.94
CA GLY A 14 -32.82 -10.25 -12.12
C GLY A 14 -31.62 -11.17 -12.21
N LEU A 15 -30.62 -10.73 -12.97
CA LEU A 15 -29.40 -11.47 -13.18
C LEU A 15 -28.51 -11.45 -11.92
N THR A 16 -27.63 -12.44 -11.82
CA THR A 16 -26.63 -12.49 -10.74
C THR A 16 -25.41 -11.63 -11.07
N ILE A 17 -24.66 -11.27 -10.04
CA ILE A 17 -23.44 -10.44 -10.08
C ILE A 17 -22.43 -10.78 -11.18
N GLN A 18 -22.35 -12.04 -11.60
CA GLN A 18 -21.45 -12.48 -12.68
C GLN A 18 -21.79 -11.86 -14.05
N ASN A 19 -23.02 -11.38 -14.24
CA ASN A 19 -23.48 -10.77 -15.48
C ASN A 19 -23.28 -9.26 -15.52
N TYR A 20 -22.96 -8.63 -14.38
CA TYR A 20 -22.86 -7.17 -14.31
C TYR A 20 -21.80 -6.57 -15.25
N PRO A 21 -20.61 -7.18 -15.46
CA PRO A 21 -19.63 -6.63 -16.39
C PRO A 21 -20.18 -6.45 -17.82
N ASN A 22 -21.15 -7.25 -18.23
CA ASN A 22 -21.73 -7.19 -19.58
C ASN A 22 -22.79 -6.08 -19.72
N LEU A 23 -23.33 -5.59 -18.61
CA LEU A 23 -24.50 -4.71 -18.59
C LEU A 23 -24.18 -3.31 -18.06
N TYR A 24 -23.25 -3.24 -17.10
CA TYR A 24 -23.04 -2.06 -16.28
C TYR A 24 -21.60 -1.58 -16.33
N THR A 25 -20.80 -1.98 -17.31
CA THR A 25 -19.51 -1.32 -17.60
C THR A 25 -19.74 0.04 -18.26
N ASN A 26 -18.74 0.92 -18.22
CA ASN A 26 -18.82 2.21 -18.89
C ASN A 26 -19.15 2.06 -20.38
N ASP A 27 -18.58 1.06 -21.04
CA ASP A 27 -18.83 0.78 -22.45
C ASP A 27 -20.27 0.31 -22.70
N ALA A 28 -20.80 -0.58 -21.85
CA ALA A 28 -22.18 -1.05 -21.94
C ALA A 28 -23.19 0.09 -21.72
N LEU A 29 -22.91 0.97 -20.75
CA LEU A 29 -23.76 2.13 -20.45
C LEU A 29 -23.67 3.21 -21.53
N ALA A 30 -22.49 3.44 -22.09
CA ALA A 30 -22.30 4.35 -23.22
C ALA A 30 -23.11 3.89 -24.44
N ALA A 31 -23.14 2.57 -24.71
CA ALA A 31 -23.96 2.00 -25.76
C ALA A 31 -25.46 2.17 -25.47
N LEU A 32 -25.89 1.99 -24.22
CA LEU A 32 -27.29 2.18 -23.82
C LEU A 32 -27.76 3.64 -23.99
N ASN A 33 -26.88 4.61 -23.77
CA ASN A 33 -27.19 6.03 -23.89
C ASN A 33 -27.45 6.48 -25.35
N GLN A 34 -26.98 5.73 -26.35
CA GLN A 34 -27.23 6.04 -27.76
C GLN A 34 -28.66 5.69 -28.20
N VAL A 35 -29.39 4.90 -27.41
CA VAL A 35 -30.75 4.45 -27.74
C VAL A 35 -31.76 5.52 -27.34
N VAL A 36 -32.39 6.15 -28.33
CA VAL A 36 -33.45 7.18 -28.15
C VAL A 36 -34.45 6.73 -27.08
N PHE A 37 -34.71 7.62 -26.12
CA PHE A 37 -35.62 7.37 -25.01
C PHE A 37 -37.02 7.87 -25.40
N HIS A 38 -37.95 6.94 -25.60
CA HIS A 38 -39.33 7.27 -25.96
C HIS A 38 -40.06 7.98 -24.81
N ASP A 39 -40.97 8.91 -25.12
CA ASP A 39 -41.72 9.70 -24.13
C ASP A 39 -42.51 8.84 -23.14
N GLU A 40 -43.05 7.69 -23.58
CA GLU A 40 -43.76 6.74 -22.72
C GLU A 40 -42.82 6.13 -21.67
N CYS A 41 -41.65 5.63 -22.09
CA CYS A 41 -40.62 5.11 -21.19
C CYS A 41 -40.14 6.17 -20.20
N ARG A 42 -40.10 7.44 -20.63
CA ARG A 42 -39.77 8.58 -19.78
C ARG A 42 -40.80 8.82 -18.69
N GLN A 43 -42.08 8.84 -19.03
CA GLN A 43 -43.12 9.00 -18.01
C GLN A 43 -43.13 7.83 -17.02
N ASP A 44 -42.90 6.61 -17.47
CA ASP A 44 -42.84 5.44 -16.59
C ASP A 44 -41.63 5.51 -15.64
N ALA A 45 -40.47 5.96 -16.12
CA ALA A 45 -39.30 6.19 -15.27
C ALA A 45 -39.57 7.28 -14.22
N LEU A 46 -40.18 8.41 -14.61
CA LEU A 46 -40.51 9.50 -13.68
C LEU A 46 -41.53 9.07 -12.62
N ARG A 47 -42.60 8.34 -12.99
CA ARG A 47 -43.55 7.76 -12.02
C ARG A 47 -42.86 6.78 -11.08
N THR A 48 -41.91 5.99 -11.59
CA THR A 48 -41.12 5.09 -10.75
C THR A 48 -40.27 5.86 -9.75
N ILE A 49 -39.67 7.00 -10.14
CA ILE A 49 -38.95 7.89 -9.20
C ILE A 49 -39.89 8.39 -8.09
N GLU A 50 -41.12 8.79 -8.43
CA GLU A 50 -42.14 9.22 -7.46
C GLU A 50 -42.54 8.09 -6.50
N ASP A 51 -42.76 6.88 -7.03
CA ASP A 51 -43.04 5.68 -6.23
C ASP A 51 -41.88 5.41 -5.23
N ILE A 52 -40.62 5.48 -5.69
CA ILE A 52 -39.44 5.30 -4.82
C ILE A 52 -39.35 6.42 -3.77
N CYS A 53 -39.58 7.68 -4.16
CA CYS A 53 -39.58 8.80 -3.22
C CYS A 53 -40.64 8.63 -2.12
N THR A 54 -41.78 8.01 -2.44
CA THR A 54 -42.86 7.77 -1.48
C THR A 54 -42.44 6.76 -0.40
N LEU A 55 -41.58 5.80 -0.73
CA LEU A 55 -41.00 4.86 0.26
C LEU A 55 -40.17 5.55 1.35
N SER A 56 -39.72 6.79 1.12
CA SER A 56 -38.93 7.52 2.11
C SER A 56 -39.73 8.00 3.32
N ASP A 57 -41.07 7.99 3.26
CA ASP A 57 -41.93 8.47 4.34
C ASP A 57 -41.89 7.52 5.55
N PRO A 58 -41.41 7.96 6.74
CA PRO A 58 -41.36 7.12 7.93
C PRO A 58 -42.74 6.71 8.45
N ASN A 59 -43.82 7.38 8.02
CA ASN A 59 -45.19 7.08 8.42
C ASN A 59 -45.94 6.19 7.42
N LEU A 60 -45.26 5.66 6.40
CA LEU A 60 -45.89 4.83 5.38
C LEU A 60 -46.39 3.51 6.00
N GLU A 61 -47.69 3.23 5.88
CA GLU A 61 -48.27 1.99 6.36
C GLU A 61 -47.67 0.77 5.67
N THR A 62 -47.44 -0.32 6.40
CA THR A 62 -46.80 -1.56 5.88
C THR A 62 -47.53 -2.12 4.65
N PHE A 63 -48.85 -2.03 4.59
CA PHE A 63 -49.63 -2.49 3.45
C PHE A 63 -49.34 -1.64 2.20
N VAL A 64 -49.35 -0.32 2.36
CA VAL A 64 -49.05 0.66 1.30
C VAL A 64 -47.60 0.51 0.82
N PHE A 65 -46.67 0.26 1.74
CA PHE A 65 -45.27 -0.05 1.41
C PHE A 65 -45.18 -1.26 0.46
N GLY A 66 -45.93 -2.34 0.75
CA GLY A 66 -46.00 -3.53 -0.12
C GLY A 66 -46.53 -3.21 -1.52
N ASP A 67 -47.53 -2.34 -1.63
CA ASP A 67 -48.09 -1.92 -2.91
C ASP A 67 -47.11 -1.09 -3.75
N PHE A 68 -46.31 -0.22 -3.14
CA PHE A 68 -45.25 0.50 -3.85
C PHE A 68 -44.11 -0.44 -4.24
N TYR A 69 -43.69 -1.32 -3.33
CA TYR A 69 -42.63 -2.30 -3.60
C TYR A 69 -42.98 -3.22 -4.78
N THR A 70 -44.21 -3.71 -4.86
CA THR A 70 -44.66 -4.55 -5.98
C THR A 70 -44.73 -3.80 -7.31
N ARG A 71 -44.98 -2.48 -7.28
CA ARG A 71 -44.95 -1.60 -8.45
C ARG A 71 -43.55 -1.27 -8.94
N ILE A 72 -42.54 -1.26 -8.08
CA ILE A 72 -41.15 -0.95 -8.45
C ILE A 72 -40.47 -2.25 -8.92
N THR A 73 -40.71 -2.61 -10.18
CA THR A 73 -40.14 -3.82 -10.80
C THR A 73 -38.72 -3.60 -11.31
N LEU A 74 -37.99 -4.68 -11.59
CA LEU A 74 -36.66 -4.63 -12.18
C LEU A 74 -36.61 -3.83 -13.49
N GLU A 75 -37.58 -4.05 -14.39
CA GLU A 75 -37.64 -3.34 -15.67
C GLU A 75 -37.87 -1.84 -15.47
N ARG A 76 -38.68 -1.44 -14.49
CA ARG A 76 -38.86 -0.03 -14.12
C ARG A 76 -37.58 0.58 -13.56
N LEU A 77 -36.82 -0.15 -12.73
CA LEU A 77 -35.51 0.31 -12.27
C LEU A 77 -34.52 0.46 -13.43
N LYS A 78 -34.54 -0.42 -14.44
CA LYS A 78 -33.72 -0.26 -15.65
C LYS A 78 -34.11 1.00 -16.43
N LEU A 79 -35.40 1.31 -16.53
CA LEU A 79 -35.89 2.56 -17.14
C LEU A 79 -35.41 3.79 -16.36
N VAL A 80 -35.49 3.77 -15.02
CA VAL A 80 -34.96 4.86 -14.17
C VAL A 80 -33.45 4.98 -14.36
N ASN A 81 -32.70 3.89 -14.32
CA ASN A 81 -31.25 3.94 -14.55
C ASN A 81 -30.91 4.51 -15.94
N LYS A 82 -31.65 4.10 -16.99
CA LYS A 82 -31.48 4.64 -18.34
C LYS A 82 -31.83 6.13 -18.42
N LEU A 83 -32.89 6.58 -17.76
CA LEU A 83 -33.23 8.01 -17.63
C LEU A 83 -32.08 8.77 -16.96
N GLY A 84 -31.49 8.16 -15.93
CA GLY A 84 -30.32 8.68 -15.22
C GLY A 84 -29.19 9.02 -16.18
N LEU A 85 -28.93 8.22 -17.21
CA LEU A 85 -27.86 8.46 -18.18
C LEU A 85 -28.05 9.72 -19.06
N ASN A 86 -29.22 10.36 -19.01
CA ASN A 86 -29.51 11.58 -19.76
C ASN A 86 -29.27 12.85 -18.92
N MET A 87 -28.30 13.67 -19.34
CA MET A 87 -27.96 14.96 -18.70
C MET A 87 -29.13 15.91 -18.54
N VAL A 88 -30.05 15.94 -19.50
CA VAL A 88 -31.20 16.85 -19.45
C VAL A 88 -32.16 16.47 -18.31
N GLU A 89 -32.12 15.21 -17.89
CA GLU A 89 -33.04 14.65 -16.91
C GLU A 89 -32.45 14.59 -15.50
N ILE A 90 -31.18 14.97 -15.31
CA ILE A 90 -30.46 14.83 -14.03
C ILE A 90 -31.10 15.62 -12.88
N GLU A 91 -31.80 16.71 -13.20
CA GLU A 91 -32.52 17.51 -12.20
C GLU A 91 -33.61 16.67 -11.49
N HIS A 92 -34.19 15.68 -12.19
CA HIS A 92 -35.18 14.75 -11.62
C HIS A 92 -34.56 13.79 -10.59
N PHE A 93 -33.23 13.62 -10.60
CA PHE A 93 -32.50 12.79 -9.64
C PHE A 93 -32.02 13.59 -8.43
N ALA A 94 -32.02 14.92 -8.47
CA ALA A 94 -31.59 15.78 -7.36
C ALA A 94 -32.67 15.88 -6.25
N LEU A 95 -33.17 14.72 -5.82
CA LEU A 95 -34.22 14.50 -4.83
C LEU A 95 -33.68 13.66 -3.66
N ILE A 96 -33.60 14.28 -2.48
CA ILE A 96 -33.15 13.61 -1.25
C ILE A 96 -34.03 12.40 -0.88
N LYS A 97 -35.33 12.49 -1.18
CA LYS A 97 -36.31 11.42 -0.98
C LYS A 97 -36.03 10.20 -1.87
N LEU A 98 -35.45 10.40 -3.05
CA LEU A 98 -35.07 9.30 -3.93
C LEU A 98 -33.91 8.51 -3.32
N VAL A 99 -32.88 9.21 -2.80
CA VAL A 99 -31.79 8.57 -2.06
C VAL A 99 -32.34 7.74 -0.88
N ALA A 100 -33.19 8.34 -0.05
CA ALA A 100 -33.77 7.66 1.11
C ALA A 100 -34.67 6.47 0.72
N GLY A 101 -35.47 6.59 -0.35
CA GLY A 101 -36.30 5.51 -0.86
C GLY A 101 -35.50 4.34 -1.44
N CYS A 102 -34.38 4.61 -2.12
CA CYS A 102 -33.48 3.56 -2.58
C CYS A 102 -32.82 2.79 -1.41
N VAL A 103 -32.54 3.45 -0.28
CA VAL A 103 -32.07 2.77 0.94
C VAL A 103 -33.13 1.79 1.45
N GLU A 104 -34.41 2.18 1.48
CA GLU A 104 -35.50 1.28 1.87
C GLU A 104 -35.62 0.06 0.94
N LEU A 105 -35.48 0.28 -0.37
CA LEU A 105 -35.46 -0.82 -1.34
C LEU A 105 -34.28 -1.76 -1.09
N LEU A 106 -33.08 -1.23 -0.87
CA LEU A 106 -31.89 -2.03 -0.58
C LEU A 106 -32.05 -2.89 0.66
N LEU A 107 -32.66 -2.36 1.73
CA LEU A 107 -32.94 -3.10 2.96
C LEU A 107 -33.86 -4.31 2.73
N CYS A 108 -34.72 -4.23 1.72
CA CYS A 108 -35.68 -5.28 1.35
C CYS A 108 -35.07 -6.39 0.48
N VAL A 109 -33.91 -6.17 -0.16
CA VAL A 109 -33.27 -7.19 -1.01
C VAL A 109 -32.46 -8.16 -0.14
N LYS A 110 -32.86 -9.43 -0.14
CA LYS A 110 -32.22 -10.50 0.63
C LYS A 110 -31.89 -11.71 -0.27
N PRO A 111 -30.92 -12.56 0.12
CA PRO A 111 -29.98 -12.37 1.24
C PRO A 111 -28.91 -11.31 1.01
N SER A 112 -28.63 -10.93 -0.24
CA SER A 112 -27.54 -10.01 -0.60
C SER A 112 -28.01 -9.01 -1.67
N PRO A 113 -28.08 -7.71 -1.38
CA PRO A 113 -28.46 -6.69 -2.36
C PRO A 113 -27.50 -6.61 -3.54
N PHE A 114 -26.19 -6.82 -3.35
CA PHE A 114 -25.22 -6.70 -4.45
C PHE A 114 -25.11 -7.96 -5.29
N TYR A 115 -25.56 -9.11 -4.80
CA TYR A 115 -25.60 -10.34 -5.59
C TYR A 115 -26.64 -10.31 -6.71
N TYR A 116 -27.75 -9.58 -6.50
CA TYR A 116 -28.87 -9.51 -7.45
C TYR A 116 -28.99 -8.14 -8.13
N GLU A 117 -29.26 -8.17 -9.43
CA GLU A 117 -29.33 -6.98 -10.29
C GLU A 117 -30.28 -5.92 -9.75
N TYR A 118 -31.42 -6.31 -9.18
CA TYR A 118 -32.38 -5.39 -8.56
C TYR A 118 -31.72 -4.52 -7.48
N GLY A 119 -31.02 -5.14 -6.54
CA GLY A 119 -30.36 -4.40 -5.45
C GLY A 119 -29.21 -3.55 -5.96
N TYR A 120 -28.43 -4.05 -6.93
CA TYR A 120 -27.37 -3.26 -7.56
C TYR A 120 -27.92 -2.02 -8.28
N LEU A 121 -29.04 -2.13 -9.00
CA LEU A 121 -29.69 -0.98 -9.64
C LEU A 121 -30.24 0.02 -8.62
N CYS A 122 -30.85 -0.43 -7.52
CA CYS A 122 -31.26 0.44 -6.42
C CYS A 122 -30.07 1.25 -5.88
N PHE A 123 -28.93 0.59 -5.65
CA PHE A 123 -27.70 1.25 -5.20
C PHE A 123 -27.19 2.24 -6.26
N ARG A 124 -27.18 1.87 -7.54
CA ARG A 124 -26.73 2.75 -8.62
C ARG A 124 -27.58 4.02 -8.73
N ILE A 125 -28.91 3.88 -8.73
CA ILE A 125 -29.85 5.01 -8.76
C ILE A 125 -29.67 5.92 -7.54
N MET A 126 -29.45 5.32 -6.36
CA MET A 126 -29.14 6.06 -5.14
C MET A 126 -27.88 6.92 -5.30
N ILE A 127 -26.80 6.37 -5.87
CA ILE A 127 -25.54 7.10 -6.09
C ILE A 127 -25.73 8.23 -7.11
N ILE A 128 -26.44 7.99 -8.22
CA ILE A 128 -26.78 9.03 -9.19
C ILE A 128 -27.55 10.17 -8.51
N SER A 129 -28.57 9.82 -7.73
CA SER A 129 -29.40 10.78 -7.01
C SER A 129 -28.61 11.58 -5.97
N LEU A 130 -27.73 10.92 -5.23
CA LEU A 130 -26.87 11.57 -4.25
C LEU A 130 -25.90 12.55 -4.91
N ASN A 131 -25.22 12.14 -5.98
CA ASN A 131 -24.29 12.99 -6.72
C ASN A 131 -25.03 14.19 -7.35
N ALA A 132 -26.24 13.99 -7.89
CA ALA A 132 -27.09 15.07 -8.40
C ALA A 132 -27.50 16.05 -7.29
N CYS A 133 -27.85 15.55 -6.10
CA CYS A 133 -28.11 16.40 -4.93
C CYS A 133 -26.87 17.22 -4.57
N LEU A 134 -25.70 16.59 -4.45
CA LEU A 134 -24.44 17.28 -4.12
C LEU A 134 -24.10 18.38 -5.13
N LEU A 135 -24.29 18.12 -6.42
CA LEU A 135 -24.10 19.13 -7.47
C LEU A 135 -25.11 20.28 -7.37
N LYS A 136 -26.38 19.97 -7.04
CA LYS A 136 -27.41 20.98 -6.79
C LYS A 136 -27.01 21.90 -5.64
N TYR A 137 -26.58 21.31 -4.53
CA TYR A 137 -26.16 22.04 -3.34
C TYR A 137 -24.92 22.91 -3.59
N ALA A 138 -24.01 22.46 -4.45
CA ALA A 138 -22.84 23.23 -4.84
C ALA A 138 -23.15 24.33 -5.89
N ASN A 139 -24.41 24.51 -6.31
CA ASN A 139 -24.83 25.39 -7.41
C ASN A 139 -24.13 25.07 -8.76
N HIS A 140 -23.80 23.80 -9.00
CA HIS A 140 -23.10 23.34 -10.20
C HIS A 140 -23.97 22.54 -11.17
N LEU A 141 -25.29 22.48 -10.94
CA LEU A 141 -26.24 21.87 -11.88
C LEU A 141 -26.58 22.74 -13.10
N ASP A 142 -26.00 23.94 -13.23
CA ASP A 142 -26.25 24.78 -14.42
C ASP A 142 -25.76 24.04 -15.69
N PRO A 143 -26.64 23.71 -16.65
CA PRO A 143 -26.28 22.99 -17.87
C PRO A 143 -25.22 23.71 -18.72
N ASN A 144 -24.97 25.01 -18.49
CA ASN A 144 -23.93 25.77 -19.17
C ASN A 144 -22.52 25.52 -18.60
N PHE A 145 -22.38 24.80 -17.49
CA PHE A 145 -21.07 24.53 -16.90
C PHE A 145 -20.24 23.68 -17.86
N ALA A 146 -19.09 24.21 -18.30
CA ALA A 146 -18.27 23.61 -19.35
C ALA A 146 -17.81 22.16 -19.06
N LEU A 147 -17.79 21.74 -17.78
CA LEU A 147 -17.50 20.36 -17.37
C LEU A 147 -18.58 19.35 -17.77
N LEU A 148 -19.82 19.78 -18.00
CA LEU A 148 -20.94 18.92 -18.42
C LEU A 148 -20.87 18.56 -19.91
N LYS A 149 -19.96 19.21 -20.66
CA LYS A 149 -19.78 18.97 -22.10
C LYS A 149 -19.09 17.65 -22.43
N ASP A 150 -18.43 17.01 -21.46
CA ASP A 150 -17.76 15.72 -21.63
C ASP A 150 -18.71 14.50 -21.46
N GLY A 151 -20.03 14.75 -21.30
CA GLY A 151 -21.08 13.72 -21.26
C GLY A 151 -21.54 13.32 -19.86
N PHE A 152 -22.70 12.64 -19.75
CA PHE A 152 -23.31 12.24 -18.46
C PHE A 152 -22.45 11.31 -17.62
N LEU A 153 -21.67 10.47 -18.29
CA LEU A 153 -20.62 9.67 -17.68
C LEU A 153 -19.77 10.60 -16.77
N THR A 154 -19.48 11.84 -17.10
CA THR A 154 -18.73 12.72 -16.19
C THR A 154 -19.43 13.02 -14.84
N ILE A 155 -20.77 13.07 -14.74
CA ILE A 155 -21.49 13.28 -13.45
C ILE A 155 -21.59 12.01 -12.61
N GLU A 156 -21.93 10.88 -13.24
CA GLU A 156 -22.00 9.59 -12.55
C GLU A 156 -20.60 9.12 -12.09
N LEU A 157 -19.54 9.67 -12.70
CA LEU A 157 -18.19 9.14 -12.67
C LEU A 157 -17.11 10.12 -12.19
N THR A 158 -17.38 11.41 -12.01
CA THR A 158 -16.38 12.30 -11.42
C THR A 158 -16.87 12.84 -10.11
N GLY A 159 -16.41 12.17 -9.05
CA GLY A 159 -16.54 12.55 -7.66
C GLY A 159 -16.84 14.00 -7.43
N SER A 160 -18.10 14.30 -7.12
CA SER A 160 -18.53 15.62 -6.63
C SER A 160 -17.60 16.08 -5.50
N ALA A 161 -17.01 15.15 -4.75
CA ALA A 161 -15.98 15.39 -3.76
C ALA A 161 -14.80 16.26 -4.27
N ARG A 162 -14.24 16.10 -5.48
CA ARG A 162 -13.18 17.02 -5.94
C ARG A 162 -13.70 18.43 -6.18
N GLN A 163 -14.89 18.59 -6.73
CA GLN A 163 -15.48 19.92 -6.95
C GLN A 163 -15.84 20.58 -5.61
N ILE A 164 -16.34 19.78 -4.66
CA ILE A 164 -16.63 20.18 -3.28
C ILE A 164 -15.34 20.52 -2.51
N LEU A 165 -14.25 19.78 -2.69
CA LEU A 165 -13.03 19.89 -1.87
C LEU A 165 -11.91 20.73 -2.50
N GLY A 166 -11.84 20.81 -3.84
CA GLY A 166 -10.74 21.41 -4.59
C GLY A 166 -10.95 22.86 -5.01
N LEU A 167 -12.20 23.35 -5.04
CA LEU A 167 -12.53 24.75 -5.37
C LEU A 167 -12.98 25.56 -4.15
N TYR A 168 -13.15 24.91 -3.00
CA TYR A 168 -13.79 25.52 -1.83
C TYR A 168 -12.81 25.71 -0.67
N VAL A 169 -12.39 26.96 -0.46
CA VAL A 169 -11.57 27.38 0.68
C VAL A 169 -12.46 27.47 1.92
N GLY A 170 -12.70 26.33 2.54
CA GLY A 170 -13.34 26.19 3.83
C GLY A 170 -14.76 25.63 3.76
N PRO A 171 -15.18 24.77 4.71
CA PRO A 171 -16.57 24.40 4.84
C PRO A 171 -17.35 25.68 5.11
N PRO A 172 -18.45 25.97 4.38
CA PRO A 172 -19.39 26.94 4.89
C PRO A 172 -19.78 26.45 6.28
N SER A 173 -19.66 27.30 7.30
CA SER A 173 -20.23 27.07 8.63
C SER A 173 -21.75 26.80 8.61
N LYS A 174 -22.36 26.71 7.42
CA LYS A 174 -23.76 26.44 7.08
C LYS A 174 -23.96 25.19 6.21
N TRP A 175 -22.94 24.41 5.85
CA TRP A 175 -23.12 23.11 5.19
C TRP A 175 -23.59 22.08 6.23
N ASN A 176 -24.83 22.24 6.69
CA ASN A 176 -25.52 21.26 7.52
C ASN A 176 -26.19 20.23 6.60
N ILE A 177 -25.37 19.55 5.80
CA ILE A 177 -25.82 18.60 4.79
C ILE A 177 -26.13 17.28 5.51
N THR A 178 -27.23 17.24 6.25
CA THR A 178 -27.89 15.96 6.53
C THR A 178 -28.66 15.56 5.26
N LEU A 179 -27.93 15.16 4.20
CA LEU A 179 -28.52 14.61 2.97
C LEU A 179 -29.35 13.36 3.26
N LEU A 180 -29.07 12.70 4.37
CA LEU A 180 -29.86 11.59 4.86
C LEU A 180 -29.91 11.71 6.38
N GLU A 181 -30.98 11.18 6.96
CA GLU A 181 -31.09 11.01 8.40
C GLU A 181 -29.99 10.06 8.87
N LYS A 182 -29.39 10.33 10.04
CA LYS A 182 -28.26 9.57 10.59
C LYS A 182 -28.51 8.05 10.55
N HIS A 183 -29.69 7.62 10.99
CA HIS A 183 -30.03 6.20 11.04
C HIS A 183 -30.10 5.53 9.66
N LYS A 184 -30.47 6.26 8.59
CA LYS A 184 -30.47 5.72 7.22
C LYS A 184 -29.05 5.56 6.70
N LEU A 185 -28.16 6.51 7.02
CA LEU A 185 -26.74 6.37 6.68
C LEU A 185 -26.09 5.21 7.44
N GLU A 186 -26.42 5.04 8.72
CA GLU A 186 -26.01 3.89 9.52
C GLU A 186 -26.50 2.56 8.91
N SER A 187 -27.77 2.50 8.53
CA SER A 187 -28.38 1.32 7.88
C SER A 187 -27.72 1.01 6.54
N LEU A 188 -27.43 2.04 5.75
CA LEU A 188 -26.75 1.89 4.46
C LEU A 188 -25.32 1.39 4.64
N LEU A 189 -24.58 1.93 5.62
CA LEU A 189 -23.24 1.44 5.93
C LEU A 189 -23.27 -0.01 6.41
N ASP A 190 -24.26 -0.39 7.22
CA ASP A 190 -24.45 -1.77 7.66
C ASP A 190 -24.71 -2.71 6.47
N ILE A 191 -25.60 -2.33 5.54
CA ILE A 191 -25.84 -3.08 4.30
C ILE A 191 -24.54 -3.29 3.50
N LEU A 192 -23.80 -2.21 3.29
CA LEU A 192 -22.53 -2.25 2.56
C LEU A 192 -21.53 -3.15 3.25
N TYR A 193 -21.44 -3.07 4.59
CA TYR A 193 -20.49 -3.84 5.37
C TYR A 193 -20.83 -5.33 5.44
N VAL A 194 -22.10 -5.66 5.68
CA VAL A 194 -22.61 -7.04 5.71
C VAL A 194 -22.40 -7.70 4.34
N ASP A 195 -22.63 -6.96 3.26
CA ASP A 195 -22.51 -7.46 1.88
C ASP A 195 -21.22 -7.02 1.17
N ARG A 196 -20.17 -6.67 1.94
CA ARG A 196 -18.91 -6.07 1.46
C ARG A 196 -18.20 -6.88 0.39
N LYS A 197 -18.33 -8.21 0.43
CA LYS A 197 -17.76 -9.13 -0.56
C LYS A 197 -18.41 -8.91 -1.93
N ASN A 198 -19.74 -9.04 -2.02
CA ASN A 198 -20.46 -8.85 -3.27
C ASN A 198 -20.40 -7.38 -3.73
N PHE A 199 -20.42 -6.43 -2.80
CA PHE A 199 -20.15 -5.02 -3.12
C PHE A 199 -18.80 -4.84 -3.84
N THR A 200 -17.72 -5.44 -3.31
CA THR A 200 -16.37 -5.36 -3.92
C THR A 200 -16.36 -6.01 -5.31
N ILE A 201 -16.97 -7.19 -5.46
CA ILE A 201 -17.06 -7.90 -6.75
C ILE A 201 -17.83 -7.06 -7.78
N ALA A 202 -18.97 -6.47 -7.38
CA ALA A 202 -19.82 -5.68 -8.26
C ALA A 202 -19.07 -4.44 -8.75
N LEU A 203 -18.39 -3.72 -7.85
CA LEU A 203 -17.59 -2.55 -8.22
C LEU A 203 -16.42 -2.92 -9.12
N LYS A 204 -15.70 -3.99 -8.79
CA LYS A 204 -14.57 -4.48 -9.59
C LYS A 204 -14.99 -4.87 -11.00
N GLY A 205 -16.16 -5.51 -11.15
CA GLY A 205 -16.67 -5.99 -12.43
C GLY A 205 -17.26 -4.89 -13.30
N THR A 206 -17.84 -3.86 -12.70
CA THR A 206 -18.53 -2.78 -13.44
C THR A 206 -17.63 -1.57 -13.70
N ARG A 207 -16.80 -1.17 -12.72
CA ARG A 207 -15.90 -0.01 -12.80
C ARG A 207 -16.56 1.25 -13.36
N SER A 208 -17.83 1.45 -13.01
CA SER A 208 -18.72 2.45 -13.62
C SER A 208 -19.42 3.34 -12.60
N LEU A 209 -18.97 3.37 -11.34
CA LEU A 209 -19.59 4.15 -10.27
C LEU A 209 -18.56 5.00 -9.53
N GLY A 210 -18.72 6.33 -9.57
CA GLY A 210 -17.98 7.25 -8.72
C GLY A 210 -18.61 7.34 -7.33
N LEU A 211 -17.89 6.89 -6.29
CA LEU A 211 -18.40 6.82 -4.92
C LEU A 211 -17.73 7.84 -3.98
N SER A 212 -16.73 8.59 -4.41
CA SER A 212 -16.06 9.56 -3.54
C SER A 212 -17.01 10.60 -2.92
N GLY A 213 -18.02 11.07 -3.65
CA GLY A 213 -19.08 11.93 -3.10
C GLY A 213 -19.87 11.24 -2.00
N PHE A 214 -20.25 9.98 -2.22
CA PHE A 214 -20.88 9.14 -1.21
C PHE A 214 -19.98 8.90 0.01
N MET A 215 -18.70 8.58 -0.21
CA MET A 215 -17.73 8.37 0.86
C MET A 215 -17.53 9.64 1.67
N TYR A 216 -17.52 10.81 1.03
CA TYR A 216 -17.48 12.11 1.71
C TYR A 216 -18.72 12.35 2.57
N VAL A 217 -19.92 12.08 2.06
CA VAL A 217 -21.16 12.19 2.86
C VAL A 217 -21.10 11.28 4.08
N LEU A 218 -20.59 10.05 3.92
CA LEU A 218 -20.35 9.18 5.06
C LEU A 218 -19.35 9.80 6.06
N THR A 219 -18.21 10.37 5.61
CA THR A 219 -17.24 11.01 6.52
C THR A 219 -17.85 12.14 7.35
N SER A 220 -18.76 12.92 6.75
CA SER A 220 -19.35 14.10 7.40
C SER A 220 -20.22 13.76 8.61
N MET A 221 -20.48 12.47 8.86
CA MET A 221 -21.08 11.99 10.10
C MET A 221 -20.20 12.17 11.35
N ASN A 222 -18.96 12.69 11.20
CA ASN A 222 -17.96 13.29 12.12
C ASN A 222 -18.07 13.14 13.66
N ASN A 223 -19.23 12.94 14.24
CA ASN A 223 -19.40 12.23 15.51
C ASN A 223 -19.49 10.71 15.26
N TYR A 224 -18.51 10.12 14.56
CA TYR A 224 -18.44 8.66 14.44
C TYR A 224 -18.38 8.08 15.85
N GLU A 225 -19.44 7.39 16.25
CA GLU A 225 -19.30 6.37 17.29
C GLU A 225 -18.20 5.43 16.79
N GLN A 226 -17.20 5.14 17.63
CA GLN A 226 -16.05 4.30 17.27
C GLN A 226 -16.45 2.98 16.59
N LYS A 227 -17.67 2.52 16.82
CA LYS A 227 -18.30 1.35 16.21
C LYS A 227 -18.48 1.42 14.68
N LEU A 228 -18.81 2.58 14.11
CA LEU A 228 -19.11 2.73 12.68
C LEU A 228 -17.85 2.90 11.82
N LEU A 229 -16.75 3.20 12.48
CA LEU A 229 -15.48 3.56 11.87
C LEU A 229 -14.79 2.38 11.16
N GLY A 230 -14.86 1.19 11.76
CA GLY A 230 -14.36 -0.06 11.15
C GLY A 230 -15.11 -0.40 9.85
N PRO A 231 -16.46 -0.54 9.88
CA PRO A 231 -17.27 -0.74 8.70
C PRO A 231 -17.00 0.29 7.59
N TYR A 232 -16.96 1.57 7.94
CA TYR A 232 -16.67 2.65 6.99
C TYR A 232 -15.31 2.46 6.30
N ASN A 233 -14.26 2.21 7.08
CA ASN A 233 -12.91 2.04 6.55
C ASN A 233 -12.78 0.82 5.64
N GLN A 234 -13.46 -0.27 5.99
CA GLN A 234 -13.49 -1.47 5.16
C GLN A 234 -14.10 -1.16 3.78
N ILE A 235 -15.20 -0.41 3.74
CA ILE A 235 -15.87 -0.05 2.49
C ILE A 235 -15.06 0.98 1.69
N LEU A 236 -14.50 2.00 2.34
CA LEU A 236 -13.66 3.01 1.69
C LEU A 236 -12.43 2.39 1.02
N HIS A 237 -11.69 1.54 1.71
CA HIS A 237 -10.46 0.96 1.16
C HIS A 237 -10.77 -0.09 0.08
N ARG A 238 -11.84 -0.88 0.22
CA ARG A 238 -12.32 -1.75 -0.86
C ARG A 238 -12.66 -0.97 -2.11
N TYR A 239 -13.40 0.13 -1.96
CA TYR A 239 -13.71 1.02 -3.07
C TYR A 239 -12.43 1.55 -3.72
N TYR A 240 -11.47 1.98 -2.92
CA TYR A 240 -10.21 2.53 -3.42
C TYR A 240 -9.40 1.47 -4.21
N LEU A 241 -9.36 0.22 -3.75
CA LEU A 241 -8.69 -0.84 -4.52
C LEU A 241 -9.31 -1.10 -5.90
N VAL A 242 -10.61 -0.84 -6.06
CA VAL A 242 -11.36 -1.12 -7.31
C VAL A 242 -11.78 0.16 -8.03
N LEU A 243 -11.04 1.26 -7.82
CA LEU A 243 -11.41 2.54 -8.39
C LEU A 243 -11.66 2.45 -9.89
N PRO A 244 -12.76 3.06 -10.34
CA PRO A 244 -12.99 3.20 -11.77
C PRO A 244 -11.99 4.17 -12.39
N LYS A 245 -11.71 3.99 -13.69
CA LYS A 245 -10.74 4.81 -14.43
C LYS A 245 -11.35 6.14 -14.88
N PHE A 246 -11.71 6.97 -13.92
CA PHE A 246 -12.22 8.31 -14.18
C PHE A 246 -11.17 9.37 -13.89
N LYS A 247 -11.19 10.43 -14.70
CA LYS A 247 -10.18 11.49 -14.65
C LYS A 247 -9.99 12.09 -13.26
N TYR A 248 -11.07 12.19 -12.47
CA TYR A 248 -11.05 12.89 -11.18
C TYR A 248 -11.37 12.02 -9.97
N GLU A 249 -11.79 10.76 -10.16
CA GLU A 249 -12.24 9.91 -9.04
C GLU A 249 -11.08 9.48 -8.12
N LEU A 250 -9.91 9.24 -8.69
CA LEU A 250 -8.70 8.94 -7.92
C LEU A 250 -8.36 10.10 -6.97
N GLU A 251 -8.29 11.32 -7.51
CA GLU A 251 -7.98 12.51 -6.72
C GLU A 251 -9.06 12.82 -5.67
N ALA A 252 -10.34 12.64 -6.03
CA ALA A 252 -11.46 12.82 -5.11
C ALA A 252 -11.40 11.82 -3.96
N THR A 253 -11.17 10.54 -4.26
CA THR A 253 -11.01 9.48 -3.26
C THR A 253 -9.78 9.73 -2.37
N GLN A 254 -8.66 10.16 -2.94
CA GLN A 254 -7.47 10.55 -2.16
C GLN A 254 -7.76 11.69 -1.17
N LEU A 255 -8.55 12.68 -1.59
CA LEU A 255 -8.96 13.76 -0.68
C LEU A 255 -9.83 13.21 0.45
N VAL A 256 -10.81 12.37 0.15
CA VAL A 256 -11.63 11.71 1.18
C VAL A 256 -10.76 10.91 2.14
N CYS A 257 -9.87 10.06 1.66
CA CYS A 257 -8.96 9.30 2.52
C CYS A 257 -8.06 10.18 3.39
N ARG A 258 -7.67 11.37 2.94
CA ARG A 258 -6.88 12.33 3.75
C ARG A 258 -7.69 13.01 4.85
N LEU A 259 -8.98 13.23 4.63
CA LEU A 259 -9.87 13.83 5.63
C LEU A 259 -10.12 12.90 6.82
N VAL A 260 -10.01 11.59 6.60
CA VAL A 260 -10.26 10.59 7.63
C VAL A 260 -8.92 10.23 8.27
N ASP A 261 -8.60 10.86 9.41
CA ASP A 261 -7.40 10.53 10.18
C ASP A 261 -7.60 9.21 10.93
N MET A 262 -7.09 8.13 10.32
CA MET A 262 -7.44 6.77 10.74
C MET A 262 -6.28 6.01 11.36
N PRO A 263 -6.46 5.48 12.59
CA PRO A 263 -5.53 4.53 13.17
C PRO A 263 -5.48 3.25 12.32
N PRO A 264 -4.28 2.72 12.02
CA PRO A 264 -4.13 1.48 11.26
C PRO A 264 -4.88 0.28 11.83
N CYS A 265 -5.15 0.24 13.13
CA CYS A 265 -5.89 -0.85 13.77
C CYS A 265 -7.33 -0.99 13.28
N THR A 266 -7.94 0.08 12.75
CA THR A 266 -9.31 0.08 12.21
C THR A 266 -9.41 -0.55 10.81
N LEU A 267 -8.28 -0.90 10.19
CA LEU A 267 -8.22 -1.54 8.88
C LEU A 267 -8.35 -3.07 8.95
N LYS A 268 -8.31 -3.65 10.15
CA LYS A 268 -8.45 -5.08 10.34
C LYS A 268 -9.93 -5.50 10.20
N PRO A 269 -10.21 -6.65 9.56
CA PRO A 269 -11.56 -7.16 9.46
C PRO A 269 -12.08 -7.64 10.83
N ASP A 270 -13.37 -7.45 11.08
CA ASP A 270 -14.00 -7.98 12.30
C ASP A 270 -14.28 -9.48 12.11
N GLY A 271 -13.47 -10.31 12.74
CA GLY A 271 -13.67 -11.76 12.79
C GLY A 271 -13.01 -12.53 11.63
N PRO A 272 -13.43 -13.79 11.41
CA PRO A 272 -12.82 -14.65 10.41
C PRO A 272 -13.09 -14.13 9.00
N VAL A 273 -12.04 -14.13 8.17
CA VAL A 273 -12.11 -13.66 6.79
C VAL A 273 -12.46 -14.82 5.87
N ASP A 274 -13.44 -14.61 5.00
CA ASP A 274 -13.80 -15.56 3.95
C ASP A 274 -12.67 -15.67 2.91
N LEU A 275 -12.27 -16.89 2.55
CA LEU A 275 -11.14 -17.10 1.64
C LEU A 275 -11.36 -16.47 0.26
N GLU A 276 -12.57 -16.58 -0.28
CA GLU A 276 -12.87 -16.01 -1.59
C GLU A 276 -12.90 -14.48 -1.54
N ASP A 277 -13.41 -13.89 -0.46
CA ASP A 277 -13.29 -12.44 -0.22
C ASP A 277 -11.83 -11.99 -0.11
N SER A 278 -11.00 -12.71 0.66
CA SER A 278 -9.56 -12.50 0.75
C SER A 278 -8.88 -12.49 -0.61
N LYS A 279 -9.11 -13.53 -1.44
CA LYS A 279 -8.55 -13.59 -2.80
C LYS A 279 -9.00 -12.41 -3.66
N ASN A 280 -10.25 -11.98 -3.52
CA ASN A 280 -10.77 -10.83 -4.27
C ASN A 280 -10.12 -9.51 -3.85
N VAL A 281 -9.92 -9.28 -2.55
CA VAL A 281 -9.21 -8.09 -2.03
C VAL A 281 -7.76 -8.07 -2.51
N VAL A 282 -7.03 -9.19 -2.34
CA VAL A 282 -5.62 -9.28 -2.71
C VAL A 282 -5.40 -9.10 -4.22
N ARG A 283 -6.23 -9.74 -5.06
CA ARG A 283 -6.19 -9.52 -6.52
C ARG A 283 -6.49 -8.07 -6.89
N SER A 284 -7.39 -7.41 -6.17
CA SER A 284 -7.71 -6.00 -6.41
C SER A 284 -6.55 -5.10 -6.01
N TYR A 285 -5.86 -5.41 -4.91
CA TYR A 285 -4.61 -4.74 -4.51
C TYR A 285 -3.51 -4.86 -5.57
N ILE A 286 -3.24 -6.09 -6.05
CA ILE A 286 -2.26 -6.33 -7.12
C ILE A 286 -2.60 -5.48 -8.36
N GLN A 287 -3.84 -5.59 -8.85
CA GLN A 287 -4.29 -4.84 -10.02
C GLN A 287 -4.22 -3.33 -9.80
N HIS A 288 -4.58 -2.83 -8.61
CA HIS A 288 -4.52 -1.41 -8.30
C HIS A 288 -3.09 -0.87 -8.42
N LEU A 289 -2.11 -1.57 -7.84
CA LEU A 289 -0.71 -1.17 -7.91
C LEU A 289 -0.15 -1.25 -9.33
N GLU A 290 -0.50 -2.28 -10.09
CA GLU A 290 -0.04 -2.45 -11.48
C GLU A 290 -0.53 -1.33 -12.40
N HIS A 291 -1.74 -0.81 -12.17
CA HIS A 291 -2.38 0.18 -13.06
C HIS A 291 -2.23 1.62 -12.60
N THR A 292 -1.89 1.87 -11.33
CA THR A 292 -1.80 3.22 -10.78
C THR A 292 -0.35 3.65 -10.70
N ASN A 293 0.00 4.72 -11.42
CA ASN A 293 1.36 5.29 -11.42
C ASN A 293 1.57 6.33 -10.30
N GLU A 294 0.48 6.88 -9.77
CA GLU A 294 0.49 8.02 -8.83
C GLU A 294 -0.21 7.63 -7.54
N ILE A 295 0.47 6.82 -6.73
CA ILE A 295 0.04 6.54 -5.36
C ILE A 295 0.97 7.30 -4.42
N ASP A 296 0.37 8.10 -3.54
CA ASP A 296 1.07 8.75 -2.43
C ASP A 296 1.55 7.71 -1.40
N ILE A 297 2.72 7.95 -0.80
CA ILE A 297 3.39 7.02 0.13
C ILE A 297 2.50 6.68 1.34
N PRO A 298 1.97 7.67 2.12
CA PRO A 298 0.97 7.42 3.15
C PRO A 298 -0.17 6.51 2.71
N GLN A 299 -0.71 6.72 1.51
CA GLN A 299 -1.83 5.94 1.02
C GLN A 299 -1.42 4.51 0.68
N TYR A 300 -0.23 4.32 0.13
CA TYR A 300 0.32 2.99 -0.09
C TYR A 300 0.51 2.21 1.22
N LEU A 301 1.10 2.83 2.23
CA LEU A 301 1.28 2.19 3.54
C LEU A 301 -0.06 1.82 4.17
N ARG A 302 -1.10 2.63 3.96
CA ARG A 302 -2.48 2.31 4.35
C ARG A 302 -3.03 1.11 3.59
N PHE A 303 -2.79 1.01 2.27
CA PHE A 303 -3.18 -0.18 1.52
C PHE A 303 -2.48 -1.44 2.01
N MET A 304 -1.20 -1.34 2.34
CA MET A 304 -0.48 -2.46 2.93
C MET A 304 -1.09 -2.92 4.24
N ALA A 305 -1.33 -1.98 5.16
CA ALA A 305 -2.00 -2.26 6.42
C ALA A 305 -3.42 -2.79 6.25
N PHE A 306 -4.10 -2.42 5.16
CA PHE A 306 -5.43 -2.91 4.82
C PHE A 306 -5.43 -4.32 4.22
N PHE A 307 -4.51 -4.66 3.31
CA PHE A 307 -4.51 -5.97 2.65
C PHE A 307 -3.84 -7.06 3.49
N GLU A 308 -2.88 -6.72 4.35
CA GLU A 308 -2.13 -7.68 5.17
C GLU A 308 -3.05 -8.66 5.94
N PRO A 309 -4.14 -8.23 6.59
CA PRO A 309 -5.06 -9.14 7.27
C PRO A 309 -5.81 -10.10 6.34
N PHE A 310 -5.94 -9.78 5.04
CA PHE A 310 -6.62 -10.62 4.05
C PHE A 310 -5.72 -11.73 3.48
N MET A 311 -4.40 -11.67 3.71
CA MET A 311 -3.49 -12.74 3.36
C MET A 311 -3.59 -13.89 4.37
N ILE A 312 -4.56 -14.78 4.15
CA ILE A 312 -4.84 -15.95 4.99
C ILE A 312 -4.40 -17.25 4.30
N LEU A 313 -4.47 -18.37 5.01
CA LEU A 313 -4.26 -19.71 4.42
C LEU A 313 -5.22 -19.93 3.24
N GLY A 314 -4.69 -20.42 2.12
CA GLY A 314 -5.38 -20.54 0.85
C GLY A 314 -5.07 -19.42 -0.15
N CYS A 315 -4.39 -18.33 0.26
CA CYS A 315 -3.97 -17.21 -0.60
C CYS A 315 -2.52 -17.34 -1.11
N GLU A 316 -1.90 -18.51 -0.97
CA GLU A 316 -0.50 -18.77 -1.32
C GLU A 316 -0.19 -18.39 -2.76
N ASP A 317 -1.10 -18.68 -3.69
CA ASP A 317 -1.00 -18.38 -5.12
C ASP A 317 -0.89 -16.87 -5.44
N LEU A 318 -1.24 -16.01 -4.48
CA LEU A 318 -1.27 -14.56 -4.66
C LEU A 318 -0.12 -13.82 -3.98
N ILE A 319 0.64 -14.48 -3.08
CA ILE A 319 1.74 -13.84 -2.33
C ILE A 319 2.79 -13.27 -3.28
N THR A 320 3.22 -14.08 -4.25
CA THR A 320 4.23 -13.70 -5.25
C THR A 320 3.80 -12.49 -6.08
N GLY A 321 2.54 -12.47 -6.54
CA GLY A 321 1.99 -11.35 -7.30
C GLY A 321 1.86 -10.08 -6.45
N ALA A 322 1.40 -10.21 -5.20
CA ALA A 322 1.32 -9.09 -4.27
C ALA A 322 2.70 -8.49 -3.98
N PHE A 323 3.71 -9.32 -3.74
CA PHE A 323 5.08 -8.86 -3.50
C PHE A 323 5.65 -8.13 -4.70
N LYS A 324 5.52 -8.71 -5.90
CA LYS A 324 6.03 -8.11 -7.13
C LYS A 324 5.39 -6.74 -7.40
N ALA A 325 4.06 -6.65 -7.32
CA ALA A 325 3.35 -5.38 -7.54
C ALA A 325 3.73 -4.32 -6.50
N THR A 326 3.91 -4.74 -5.23
CA THR A 326 4.40 -3.91 -4.11
C THR A 326 5.80 -3.37 -4.42
N MET A 327 6.75 -4.24 -4.74
CA MET A 327 8.13 -3.82 -5.05
C MET A 327 8.21 -2.95 -6.30
N GLN A 328 7.42 -3.23 -7.34
CA GLN A 328 7.32 -2.36 -8.52
C GLN A 328 6.81 -0.95 -8.18
N ALA A 329 5.88 -0.81 -7.22
CA ALA A 329 5.48 0.49 -6.72
C ALA A 329 6.64 1.20 -5.98
N VAL A 330 7.36 0.48 -5.11
CA VAL A 330 8.55 1.00 -4.42
C VAL A 330 9.63 1.47 -5.41
N TRP A 331 9.86 0.71 -6.48
CA TRP A 331 10.84 1.06 -7.51
C TRP A 331 10.46 2.32 -8.27
N ARG A 332 9.20 2.45 -8.69
CA ARG A 332 8.69 3.67 -9.35
C ARG A 332 8.91 4.90 -8.47
N TRP A 333 8.72 4.73 -7.17
CA TRP A 333 8.97 5.75 -6.17
C TRP A 333 10.43 6.11 -6.00
N PHE A 334 11.34 5.15 -5.95
CA PHE A 334 12.79 5.43 -5.87
C PHE A 334 13.31 6.25 -7.06
N LEU A 335 12.57 6.27 -8.18
CA LEU A 335 12.90 7.08 -9.34
C LEU A 335 12.36 8.52 -9.26
N LEU A 336 11.42 8.81 -8.36
CA LEU A 336 10.88 10.16 -8.18
C LEU A 336 11.88 11.03 -7.42
N PRO A 337 12.03 12.32 -7.77
CA PRO A 337 12.81 13.26 -6.97
C PRO A 337 12.07 13.64 -5.67
N GLY A 338 12.80 14.21 -4.70
CA GLY A 338 12.18 14.85 -3.51
C GLY A 338 12.03 13.97 -2.27
N TRP A 339 12.67 12.81 -2.23
CA TRP A 339 12.65 11.95 -1.04
C TRP A 339 13.34 12.59 0.15
N GLY A 340 12.69 12.47 1.31
CA GLY A 340 13.39 12.62 2.57
C GLY A 340 14.44 11.51 2.73
N PRO A 341 15.60 11.78 3.34
CA PRO A 341 16.75 10.86 3.38
C PRO A 341 16.43 9.46 3.94
N ASN A 342 15.45 9.37 4.85
CA ASN A 342 15.08 8.10 5.49
C ASN A 342 13.81 7.46 4.91
N GLN A 343 13.06 8.18 4.07
CA GLN A 343 11.77 7.69 3.57
C GLN A 343 11.90 6.39 2.77
N PRO A 344 12.88 6.22 1.87
CA PRO A 344 13.06 4.97 1.13
C PRO A 344 13.23 3.75 2.05
N ALA A 345 14.09 3.87 3.07
CA ALA A 345 14.32 2.80 4.02
C ALA A 345 13.10 2.52 4.89
N ARG A 346 12.33 3.54 5.30
CA ARG A 346 11.08 3.35 6.06
C ARG A 346 10.05 2.55 5.27
N ILE A 347 9.91 2.83 3.98
CA ILE A 347 9.00 2.10 3.10
C ILE A 347 9.45 0.65 2.94
N LEU A 348 10.75 0.42 2.67
CA LEU A 348 11.27 -0.93 2.56
C LEU A 348 11.09 -1.74 3.84
N ILE A 349 11.33 -1.15 5.02
CA ILE A 349 11.05 -1.83 6.30
C ILE A 349 9.58 -2.22 6.37
N ALA A 350 8.66 -1.29 6.12
CA ALA A 350 7.23 -1.59 6.19
C ALA A 350 6.83 -2.72 5.22
N VAL A 351 7.42 -2.74 4.02
CA VAL A 351 7.19 -3.80 3.03
C VAL A 351 7.71 -5.14 3.55
N MET A 352 8.96 -5.19 4.00
CA MET A 352 9.55 -6.44 4.48
C MET A 352 8.87 -6.96 5.74
N GLU A 353 8.48 -6.08 6.68
CA GLU A 353 7.70 -6.45 7.86
C GLU A 353 6.34 -7.05 7.46
N CYS A 354 5.63 -6.39 6.55
CA CYS A 354 4.33 -6.88 6.07
C CYS A 354 4.46 -8.28 5.48
N PHE A 355 5.42 -8.51 4.57
CA PHE A 355 5.61 -9.81 3.95
C PHE A 355 6.20 -10.87 4.88
N TYR A 356 7.02 -10.47 5.85
CA TYR A 356 7.48 -11.36 6.91
C TYR A 356 6.32 -11.85 7.78
N GLU A 357 5.39 -10.97 8.17
CA GLU A 357 4.19 -11.36 8.93
C GLU A 357 3.23 -12.22 8.11
N ILE A 358 3.06 -11.92 6.82
CA ILE A 358 2.28 -12.77 5.89
C ILE A 358 2.91 -14.16 5.78
N PHE A 359 4.20 -14.22 5.49
CA PHE A 359 4.94 -15.47 5.36
C PHE A 359 4.88 -16.26 6.67
N GLY A 360 5.13 -15.62 7.81
CA GLY A 360 5.06 -16.25 9.13
C GLY A 360 3.68 -16.83 9.46
N ARG A 361 2.59 -16.18 9.05
CA ARG A 361 1.22 -16.68 9.28
C ARG A 361 0.84 -17.85 8.39
N ILE A 362 1.26 -17.82 7.12
CA ILE A 362 0.89 -18.84 6.12
C ILE A 362 1.84 -20.04 6.20
N TYR A 363 3.15 -19.79 6.17
CA TYR A 363 4.17 -20.84 6.11
C TYR A 363 4.34 -21.61 7.43
N ARG A 364 4.29 -20.95 8.61
CA ARG A 364 4.52 -21.65 9.90
C ARG A 364 3.35 -22.53 10.36
N ARG A 365 2.25 -22.57 9.61
CA ARG A 365 1.10 -23.45 9.87
C ARG A 365 0.87 -24.36 8.67
N PRO A 366 1.86 -25.20 8.30
CA PRO A 366 1.65 -26.11 7.17
C PRO A 366 0.46 -27.02 7.47
N PRO A 367 -0.42 -27.28 6.48
CA PRO A 367 -1.40 -28.34 6.60
C PRO A 367 -0.68 -29.63 6.95
N SER A 368 -1.12 -30.32 8.01
CA SER A 368 -0.48 -31.54 8.47
C SER A 368 -0.43 -32.58 7.33
N GLY A 369 0.76 -32.81 6.77
CA GLY A 369 1.01 -33.85 5.77
C GLY A 369 1.34 -33.36 4.34
N GLU A 370 1.46 -32.06 4.09
CA GLU A 370 1.91 -31.56 2.78
C GLU A 370 3.44 -31.46 2.66
N ASP A 371 3.91 -31.57 1.41
CA ASP A 371 5.31 -31.50 1.01
C ASP A 371 5.98 -30.20 1.52
N PRO A 372 7.17 -30.28 2.16
CA PRO A 372 7.94 -29.08 2.54
C PRO A 372 8.27 -28.15 1.36
N PHE A 373 8.16 -28.61 0.11
CA PHE A 373 8.39 -27.82 -1.09
C PHE A 373 7.11 -27.33 -1.75
N GLN A 374 6.38 -26.44 -1.09
CA GLN A 374 5.25 -25.78 -1.72
C GLN A 374 5.76 -24.86 -2.84
N SER A 375 5.29 -25.06 -4.08
CA SER A 375 5.77 -24.37 -5.29
C SER A 375 5.69 -22.85 -5.19
N TRP A 376 4.69 -22.31 -4.48
CA TRP A 376 4.55 -20.87 -4.29
C TRP A 376 5.69 -20.26 -3.48
N VAL A 377 6.33 -21.00 -2.56
CA VAL A 377 7.49 -20.53 -1.78
C VAL A 377 8.67 -20.29 -2.70
N VAL A 378 8.89 -21.22 -3.63
CA VAL A 378 9.90 -21.10 -4.69
C VAL A 378 9.63 -19.88 -5.57
N ASP A 379 8.38 -19.70 -6.03
CA ASP A 379 8.00 -18.55 -6.84
C ASP A 379 8.16 -17.23 -6.08
N PHE A 380 7.86 -17.22 -4.79
CA PHE A 380 8.01 -16.05 -3.92
C PHE A 380 9.48 -15.68 -3.72
N LEU A 381 10.35 -16.65 -3.43
CA LEU A 381 11.80 -16.44 -3.36
C LEU A 381 12.37 -15.92 -4.66
N LYS A 382 11.95 -16.48 -5.79
CA LYS A 382 12.35 -15.99 -7.10
C LYS A 382 11.91 -14.54 -7.30
N SER A 383 10.70 -14.18 -6.86
CA SER A 383 10.21 -12.80 -6.92
C SER A 383 10.99 -11.85 -6.01
N ILE A 384 11.47 -12.29 -4.84
CA ILE A 384 12.41 -11.55 -3.99
C ILE A 384 13.70 -11.22 -4.76
N ILE A 385 14.27 -12.21 -5.43
CA ILE A 385 15.52 -12.06 -6.21
C ILE A 385 15.28 -11.17 -7.44
N ASP A 386 14.22 -11.43 -8.20
CA ASP A 386 13.87 -10.69 -9.42
C ASP A 386 13.44 -9.23 -9.12
N SER A 387 12.98 -8.95 -7.90
CA SER A 387 12.66 -7.59 -7.45
C SER A 387 13.89 -6.82 -6.97
N ASP A 388 15.07 -7.42 -7.00
CA ASP A 388 16.36 -6.84 -6.64
C ASP A 388 16.36 -6.12 -5.28
N ILE A 389 15.97 -6.82 -4.22
CA ILE A 389 15.91 -6.24 -2.86
C ILE A 389 17.27 -5.67 -2.43
N VAL A 390 18.38 -6.25 -2.87
CA VAL A 390 19.73 -5.74 -2.56
C VAL A 390 19.93 -4.36 -3.18
N GLU A 391 19.62 -4.18 -4.46
CA GLU A 391 19.68 -2.85 -5.07
C GLU A 391 18.71 -1.89 -4.37
N ALA A 392 17.53 -2.36 -3.94
CA ALA A 392 16.60 -1.51 -3.20
C ALA A 392 17.18 -1.04 -1.87
N ILE A 393 17.80 -1.94 -1.09
CA ILE A 393 18.52 -1.63 0.16
C ILE A 393 19.63 -0.61 -0.12
N LEU A 394 20.41 -0.84 -1.17
CA LEU A 394 21.52 0.02 -1.57
C LEU A 394 21.06 1.42 -1.98
N ARG A 395 19.98 1.54 -2.74
CA ARG A 395 19.42 2.85 -3.10
C ARG A 395 18.87 3.57 -1.87
N ALA A 396 18.18 2.86 -0.99
CA ALA A 396 17.71 3.45 0.26
C ALA A 396 18.88 3.96 1.12
N ALA A 397 19.96 3.19 1.19
CA ALA A 397 21.24 3.59 1.77
C ALA A 397 21.81 4.85 1.11
N LEU A 398 21.93 4.90 -0.23
CA LEU A 398 22.46 6.06 -0.95
C LEU A 398 21.62 7.31 -0.72
N HIS A 399 20.29 7.21 -0.76
CA HIS A 399 19.40 8.34 -0.50
C HIS A 399 19.62 8.95 0.88
N SER A 400 19.96 8.13 1.88
CA SER A 400 20.26 8.62 3.23
C SER A 400 21.56 9.41 3.33
N THR A 401 22.46 9.29 2.33
CA THR A 401 23.73 10.02 2.27
C THR A 401 23.64 11.35 1.53
N ILE A 402 22.52 11.67 0.87
CA ILE A 402 22.41 12.92 0.12
C ILE A 402 22.39 14.10 1.11
N PRO A 403 23.37 15.02 1.07
CA PRO A 403 23.47 16.14 2.01
C PRO A 403 22.27 17.09 1.86
N MET A 404 21.58 17.38 2.96
CA MET A 404 20.37 18.24 2.94
C MET A 404 20.60 19.69 2.51
N GLU A 405 21.85 20.17 2.47
CA GLU A 405 22.19 21.59 2.20
C GLU A 405 21.71 22.09 0.83
N GLU A 406 21.52 21.20 -0.16
CA GLU A 406 20.99 21.58 -1.47
C GLU A 406 19.45 21.67 -1.49
N ASN A 407 18.75 20.93 -0.62
CA ASN A 407 17.28 20.91 -0.59
C ASN A 407 16.67 22.11 0.17
N PHE A 408 17.40 22.69 1.13
CA PHE A 408 16.92 23.87 1.86
C PHE A 408 16.72 25.12 0.98
N LYS A 409 17.38 25.20 -0.19
CA LYS A 409 17.18 26.31 -1.12
C LYS A 409 15.81 26.27 -1.81
N HIS A 410 15.23 25.09 -2.04
CA HIS A 410 13.91 24.94 -2.66
C HIS A 410 12.75 25.07 -1.67
N ASP A 411 12.90 24.61 -0.43
CA ASP A 411 11.82 24.63 0.56
C ASP A 411 11.59 26.00 1.24
N SER A 412 12.48 26.97 1.04
CA SER A 412 12.30 28.33 1.60
C SER A 412 11.10 29.09 1.01
N ILE A 413 10.54 28.62 -0.11
CA ILE A 413 9.44 29.29 -0.83
C ILE A 413 8.05 28.72 -0.42
N CYS A 414 7.98 27.55 0.21
CA CYS A 414 6.72 26.86 0.50
C CYS A 414 6.43 26.60 2.00
N ARG A 415 7.08 27.33 2.93
CA ARG A 415 6.83 27.12 4.37
C ARG A 415 5.51 27.73 4.82
N SER A 416 4.52 26.85 5.05
CA SER A 416 3.45 27.08 6.02
C SER A 416 4.04 27.19 7.44
N PRO A 417 3.62 28.14 8.30
CA PRO A 417 4.25 28.40 9.60
C PRO A 417 4.06 27.34 10.69
N GLU A 418 3.33 26.24 10.45
CA GLU A 418 2.81 25.39 11.55
C GLU A 418 3.48 24.02 11.74
N CYS A 419 4.53 23.67 11.01
CA CYS A 419 5.25 22.40 11.28
C CYS A 419 6.43 22.60 12.25
N PRO A 420 6.42 21.97 13.45
CA PRO A 420 7.51 22.06 14.41
C PRO A 420 8.81 21.53 13.82
N SER A 421 9.90 22.28 14.00
CA SER A 421 11.24 21.97 13.51
C SER A 421 11.83 20.73 14.21
N HIS A 422 11.55 19.54 13.70
CA HIS A 422 12.16 18.26 14.12
C HIS A 422 13.47 17.92 13.36
N GLY A 423 14.11 18.90 12.74
CA GLY A 423 15.29 18.69 11.89
C GLY A 423 16.57 18.54 12.70
N THR A 424 17.00 17.31 12.98
CA THR A 424 18.43 16.86 13.04
C THR A 424 18.61 15.43 13.57
N SER A 425 17.63 14.83 14.27
CA SER A 425 17.85 13.56 15.00
C SER A 425 17.76 12.27 14.16
N ASN A 426 17.40 12.35 12.87
CA ASN A 426 16.90 11.17 12.16
C ASN A 426 17.97 10.29 11.47
N TYR A 427 19.18 10.80 11.19
CA TYR A 427 20.23 10.00 10.51
C TYR A 427 20.82 8.90 11.40
N ARG A 428 20.81 9.08 12.73
CA ARG A 428 21.34 8.10 13.69
C ARG A 428 20.59 6.76 13.64
N ASN A 429 19.34 6.76 13.15
CA ASN A 429 18.53 5.55 13.04
C ASN A 429 18.76 4.75 11.76
N MET A 430 19.41 5.34 10.74
CA MET A 430 19.54 4.71 9.43
C MET A 430 20.33 3.38 9.45
N PRO A 431 21.43 3.24 10.20
CA PRO A 431 22.12 1.94 10.32
C PRO A 431 21.22 0.83 10.84
N ARG A 432 20.42 1.14 11.87
CA ARG A 432 19.45 0.21 12.47
C ARG A 432 18.33 -0.14 11.49
N MET A 433 17.95 0.82 10.65
CA MET A 433 16.95 0.61 9.62
C MET A 433 17.45 -0.34 8.53
N LEU A 434 18.65 -0.11 8.00
CA LEU A 434 19.26 -0.99 6.99
C LEU A 434 19.50 -2.40 7.54
N GLU A 435 20.00 -2.48 8.78
CA GLU A 435 20.15 -3.74 9.51
C GLU A 435 18.83 -4.49 9.62
N ARG A 436 17.74 -3.79 9.98
CA ARG A 436 16.42 -4.39 10.06
C ARG A 436 15.91 -4.90 8.70
N ILE A 437 16.13 -4.16 7.61
CA ILE A 437 15.74 -4.62 6.27
C ILE A 437 16.53 -5.88 5.89
N ALA A 438 17.84 -5.89 6.13
CA ALA A 438 18.69 -7.04 5.87
C ALA A 438 18.23 -8.27 6.67
N TYR A 439 17.99 -8.12 7.97
CA TYR A 439 17.50 -9.22 8.80
C TYR A 439 16.15 -9.76 8.36
N LEU A 440 15.17 -8.90 8.09
CA LEU A 440 13.86 -9.36 7.60
C LEU A 440 13.96 -10.09 6.26
N SER A 441 14.86 -9.63 5.39
CA SER A 441 15.11 -10.26 4.09
C SER A 441 15.79 -11.63 4.26
N LEU A 442 16.76 -11.75 5.16
CA LEU A 442 17.42 -13.02 5.49
C LEU A 442 16.48 -13.99 6.19
N ASP A 443 15.61 -13.51 7.09
CA ASP A 443 14.62 -14.35 7.77
C ASP A 443 13.59 -14.91 6.78
N LEU A 444 13.21 -14.12 5.78
CA LEU A 444 12.35 -14.58 4.68
C LEU A 444 13.04 -15.66 3.83
N ILE A 445 14.35 -15.53 3.59
CA ILE A 445 15.12 -16.48 2.77
C ILE A 445 15.44 -17.76 3.55
N SER A 446 15.98 -17.64 4.77
CA SER A 446 16.36 -18.75 5.65
C SER A 446 15.17 -19.57 6.17
N GLY A 447 13.95 -19.00 6.13
CA GLY A 447 12.73 -19.75 6.38
C GLY A 447 12.47 -20.88 5.37
N THR A 448 13.21 -20.93 4.26
CA THR A 448 13.02 -21.91 3.20
C THR A 448 13.96 -23.11 3.34
N PRO A 449 13.48 -24.35 3.12
CA PRO A 449 14.18 -25.56 3.54
C PRO A 449 15.32 -26.00 2.60
N CYS A 450 15.77 -25.17 1.66
CA CYS A 450 16.75 -25.59 0.64
C CYS A 450 17.74 -24.49 0.27
N ASP A 451 18.80 -24.38 1.06
CA ASP A 451 19.92 -23.46 0.82
C ASP A 451 20.47 -23.63 -0.61
N THR A 452 20.62 -24.87 -1.08
CA THR A 452 21.10 -25.18 -2.44
C THR A 452 20.25 -24.56 -3.55
N PHE A 453 18.94 -24.46 -3.35
CA PHE A 453 18.03 -23.89 -4.34
C PHE A 453 18.11 -22.37 -4.39
N VAL A 454 18.19 -21.72 -3.21
CA VAL A 454 18.39 -20.28 -3.11
C VAL A 454 19.71 -19.88 -3.78
N HIS A 455 20.79 -20.60 -3.48
CA HIS A 455 22.09 -20.38 -4.13
C HIS A 455 21.99 -20.47 -5.66
N HIS A 456 21.29 -21.48 -6.17
CA HIS A 456 21.10 -21.65 -7.61
C HIS A 456 20.31 -20.48 -8.23
N LEU A 457 19.21 -20.04 -7.61
CA LEU A 457 18.43 -18.90 -8.11
C LEU A 457 19.25 -17.60 -8.13
N VAL A 458 20.04 -17.35 -7.09
CA VAL A 458 20.90 -16.16 -7.02
C VAL A 458 22.00 -16.23 -8.07
N ARG A 459 22.53 -17.43 -8.34
CA ARG A 459 23.55 -17.66 -9.36
C ARG A 459 23.04 -17.38 -10.78
N GLU A 460 21.83 -17.81 -11.10
CA GLU A 460 21.21 -17.56 -12.40
C GLU A 460 20.70 -16.13 -12.58
N SER A 461 20.56 -15.40 -11.46
CA SER A 461 20.11 -14.02 -11.47
C SER A 461 21.13 -13.08 -12.12
N VAL A 462 20.67 -12.30 -13.10
CA VAL A 462 21.46 -11.22 -13.73
C VAL A 462 21.85 -10.15 -12.68
N HIS A 463 21.11 -10.06 -11.58
CA HIS A 463 21.29 -9.07 -10.52
C HIS A 463 22.61 -9.20 -9.77
N LEU A 464 23.15 -10.41 -9.65
CA LEU A 464 24.42 -10.66 -8.98
C LEU A 464 25.59 -9.87 -9.62
N GLY A 465 25.55 -9.66 -10.94
CA GLY A 465 26.51 -8.80 -11.64
C GLY A 465 26.41 -7.33 -11.25
N TYR A 466 25.19 -6.82 -11.01
CA TYR A 466 24.98 -5.44 -10.56
C TYR A 466 25.42 -5.26 -9.10
N TRP A 467 25.13 -6.22 -8.23
CA TRP A 467 25.53 -6.16 -6.81
C TRP A 467 27.04 -6.06 -6.65
N ARG A 468 27.80 -6.79 -7.48
CA ARG A 468 29.27 -6.67 -7.56
C ARG A 468 29.73 -5.25 -7.88
N ARG A 469 29.09 -4.59 -8.85
CA ARG A 469 29.43 -3.20 -9.24
C ARG A 469 29.15 -2.22 -8.11
N TYR A 470 28.06 -2.42 -7.37
CA TYR A 470 27.75 -1.59 -6.22
C TYR A 470 28.79 -1.73 -5.11
N LEU A 471 29.17 -2.96 -4.76
CA LEU A 471 30.22 -3.17 -3.76
C LEU A 471 31.56 -2.55 -4.17
N ALA A 472 31.93 -2.64 -5.46
CA ALA A 472 33.09 -1.93 -5.98
C ALA A 472 32.94 -0.40 -5.89
N PHE A 473 31.74 0.13 -6.13
CA PHE A 473 31.46 1.56 -6.01
C PHE A 473 31.58 2.06 -4.57
N PHE A 474 30.86 1.45 -3.61
CA PHE A 474 30.98 1.81 -2.19
C PHE A 474 32.39 1.57 -1.65
N GLY A 475 33.06 0.58 -2.21
CA GLY A 475 34.44 0.25 -1.95
C GLY A 475 35.48 1.23 -2.48
N SER A 476 35.11 2.12 -3.40
CA SER A 476 36.06 3.04 -4.01
C SER A 476 36.61 4.02 -2.97
N CYS A 477 37.94 4.22 -2.99
CA CYS A 477 38.67 4.92 -1.94
C CYS A 477 38.16 6.35 -1.65
N GLY A 478 37.53 7.02 -2.62
CA GLY A 478 37.04 8.40 -2.44
C GLY A 478 35.78 8.55 -1.58
N LEU A 479 34.90 7.54 -1.55
CA LEU A 479 33.68 7.59 -0.71
C LEU A 479 33.96 7.17 0.73
N LEU A 480 34.98 6.35 0.92
CA LEU A 480 35.42 5.82 2.20
C LEU A 480 36.54 6.63 2.85
N ASP A 481 36.98 7.72 2.20
CA ASP A 481 37.91 8.67 2.80
C ASP A 481 37.31 9.21 4.12
N PRO A 482 38.02 9.15 5.27
CA PRO A 482 37.54 9.70 6.53
C PRO A 482 37.14 11.18 6.45
N SER A 483 37.70 11.93 5.50
CA SER A 483 37.32 13.32 5.23
C SER A 483 35.99 13.47 4.49
N HIS A 484 35.47 12.40 3.88
CA HIS A 484 34.17 12.41 3.23
C HIS A 484 33.06 12.51 4.30
N LYS A 485 32.23 13.55 4.21
CA LYS A 485 31.16 13.85 5.19
C LYS A 485 30.18 12.70 5.50
N ASN A 486 30.07 11.73 4.59
CA ASN A 486 29.20 10.55 4.71
C ASN A 486 29.93 9.21 4.85
N CYS A 487 31.26 9.21 5.06
CA CYS A 487 32.08 8.00 5.09
C CYS A 487 31.50 6.91 6.02
N ALA A 488 31.09 7.28 7.24
CA ALA A 488 30.50 6.34 8.19
C ALA A 488 29.24 5.66 7.67
N MET A 489 28.39 6.37 6.91
CA MET A 489 27.18 5.77 6.34
C MET A 489 27.54 4.82 5.20
N TYR A 490 28.43 5.23 4.29
CA TYR A 490 28.89 4.34 3.21
C TYR A 490 29.52 3.06 3.73
N HIS A 491 30.32 3.17 4.78
CA HIS A 491 30.89 2.03 5.49
C HIS A 491 29.82 1.07 6.01
N ILE A 492 28.80 1.60 6.70
CA ILE A 492 27.69 0.79 7.22
C ILE A 492 26.95 0.09 6.09
N CYS A 493 26.73 0.78 4.97
CA CYS A 493 26.03 0.21 3.81
C CYS A 493 26.84 -0.92 3.17
N ALA A 494 28.13 -0.68 2.90
CA ALA A 494 29.04 -1.68 2.33
C ALA A 494 29.13 -2.92 3.22
N PHE A 495 29.30 -2.72 4.53
CA PHE A 495 29.36 -3.79 5.51
C PHE A 495 28.08 -4.63 5.54
N ARG A 496 26.91 -4.00 5.62
CA ARG A 496 25.62 -4.73 5.69
C ARG A 496 25.28 -5.47 4.41
N VAL A 497 25.63 -4.92 3.25
CA VAL A 497 25.46 -5.61 1.98
C VAL A 497 26.42 -6.79 1.88
N GLY A 498 27.65 -6.64 2.35
CA GLY A 498 28.61 -7.73 2.47
C GLY A 498 28.10 -8.86 3.36
N GLU A 499 27.58 -8.55 4.55
CA GLU A 499 26.96 -9.54 5.45
C GLU A 499 25.76 -10.23 4.81
N PHE A 500 24.89 -9.47 4.16
CA PHE A 500 23.72 -10.02 3.47
C PHE A 500 24.11 -11.01 2.36
N LEU A 501 25.13 -10.67 1.57
CA LEU A 501 25.64 -11.55 0.52
C LEU A 501 26.42 -12.73 1.08
N GLU A 502 27.18 -12.55 2.16
CA GLU A 502 27.87 -13.65 2.85
C GLU A 502 26.86 -14.69 3.34
N GLU A 503 25.74 -14.24 3.91
CA GLU A 503 24.69 -15.14 4.39
C GLU A 503 23.93 -15.81 3.23
N MET A 504 23.65 -15.08 2.15
CA MET A 504 22.93 -15.63 1.00
C MET A 504 23.75 -16.55 0.09
N LEU A 505 25.07 -16.37 0.03
CA LEU A 505 25.94 -17.04 -0.95
C LEU A 505 27.04 -17.89 -0.29
N GLU A 506 27.21 -17.81 1.03
CA GLU A 506 28.15 -18.59 1.84
C GLU A 506 29.56 -18.74 1.20
N GLU A 507 29.97 -19.96 0.87
CA GLU A 507 31.28 -20.28 0.29
C GLU A 507 31.47 -19.64 -1.09
N GLU A 508 30.41 -19.49 -1.89
CA GLU A 508 30.50 -18.81 -3.19
C GLU A 508 30.80 -17.31 -3.02
N TRP A 509 30.29 -16.67 -1.96
CA TRP A 509 30.66 -15.29 -1.67
C TRP A 509 32.15 -15.18 -1.38
N LYS A 510 32.70 -16.16 -0.65
CA LYS A 510 34.14 -16.20 -0.36
C LYS A 510 34.96 -16.42 -1.62
N GLU A 511 34.57 -17.33 -2.51
CA GLU A 511 35.23 -17.52 -3.81
C GLU A 511 35.19 -16.24 -4.65
N LYS A 512 34.05 -15.55 -4.67
CA LYS A 512 33.91 -14.28 -5.40
C LYS A 512 34.70 -13.15 -4.76
N LEU A 513 34.78 -13.09 -3.43
CA LEU A 513 35.67 -12.17 -2.71
C LEU A 513 37.13 -12.50 -3.03
N LEU A 514 37.51 -13.77 -3.15
CA LEU A 514 38.85 -14.21 -3.58
C LEU A 514 39.15 -13.77 -5.03
N GLU A 515 38.17 -13.86 -5.94
CA GLU A 515 38.31 -13.30 -7.30
C GLU A 515 38.51 -11.77 -7.26
N MET A 516 37.79 -11.08 -6.37
CA MET A 516 37.92 -9.64 -6.19
C MET A 516 39.26 -9.25 -5.54
N GLN A 517 39.83 -10.10 -4.68
CA GLN A 517 41.13 -9.87 -4.02
C GLN A 517 42.27 -9.67 -5.03
N ALA A 518 42.19 -10.27 -6.21
CA ALA A 518 43.14 -10.04 -7.30
C ALA A 518 43.20 -8.56 -7.75
N TYR A 519 42.19 -7.77 -7.41
CA TYR A 519 42.10 -6.33 -7.67
C TYR A 519 42.40 -5.48 -6.42
N GLY A 520 43.06 -6.05 -5.41
CA GLY A 520 43.42 -5.36 -4.17
C GLY A 520 42.27 -5.26 -3.17
N VAL A 521 41.39 -6.27 -3.12
CA VAL A 521 40.28 -6.37 -2.15
C VAL A 521 40.73 -7.19 -0.92
N CYS A 522 40.22 -6.93 0.28
CA CYS A 522 40.70 -7.49 1.52
C CYS A 522 40.12 -8.88 1.72
N SER A 523 40.94 -9.81 2.17
CA SER A 523 40.55 -11.19 2.42
C SER A 523 39.71 -11.40 3.69
N ASN A 524 39.51 -10.36 4.51
CA ASN A 524 38.53 -10.43 5.58
C ASN A 524 37.15 -10.08 5.00
N PRO A 525 36.17 -11.01 4.96
CA PRO A 525 34.84 -10.76 4.38
C PRO A 525 34.06 -9.69 5.14
N ARG A 526 34.48 -9.40 6.38
CA ARG A 526 33.97 -8.34 7.23
C ARG A 526 34.85 -7.09 7.24
N CYS A 527 35.92 -7.02 6.43
CA CYS A 527 36.68 -5.77 6.29
C CYS A 527 35.73 -4.75 5.66
N PRO A 528 35.43 -3.66 6.36
CA PRO A 528 34.51 -2.67 5.84
C PRO A 528 35.15 -1.76 4.78
N PHE A 529 36.48 -1.87 4.60
CA PHE A 529 37.29 -1.22 3.57
C PHE A 529 38.03 -2.28 2.77
N PRO A 530 37.34 -3.14 2.00
CA PRO A 530 38.05 -4.28 1.47
C PRO A 530 38.99 -3.82 0.35
N PHE A 531 38.73 -2.75 -0.36
CA PHE A 531 39.59 -2.27 -1.46
C PHE A 531 40.84 -1.53 -0.95
N GLY A 532 41.93 -1.58 -1.73
CA GLY A 532 43.23 -1.03 -1.34
C GLY A 532 44.00 -1.91 -0.34
N ALA A 533 43.73 -3.21 -0.32
CA ALA A 533 44.42 -4.17 0.55
C ALA A 533 45.87 -4.38 0.07
N GLU A 534 46.81 -3.74 0.76
CA GLU A 534 48.24 -3.84 0.45
C GLU A 534 48.99 -4.81 1.39
N PHE A 535 48.38 -5.21 2.51
CA PHE A 535 49.04 -6.09 3.49
C PHE A 535 48.87 -7.57 3.12
N THR A 536 49.83 -8.13 2.40
CA THR A 536 49.89 -9.59 2.18
C THR A 536 50.72 -10.27 3.26
N VAL A 537 50.24 -11.39 3.81
CA VAL A 537 51.02 -12.20 4.76
C VAL A 537 51.27 -13.59 4.18
N PHE A 538 52.54 -14.00 4.14
CA PHE A 538 53.00 -15.27 3.57
C PHE A 538 52.30 -16.50 4.17
N ASN A 539 51.93 -16.45 5.45
CA ASN A 539 51.34 -17.60 6.16
C ASN A 539 49.86 -17.87 5.84
N HIS A 540 49.20 -17.01 5.07
CA HIS A 540 47.80 -17.17 4.66
C HIS A 540 47.62 -17.17 3.15
N GLY A 541 48.60 -17.75 2.43
CA GLY A 541 48.50 -17.93 0.97
C GLY A 541 48.55 -16.61 0.18
N ASN A 542 49.27 -15.60 0.68
CA ASN A 542 49.35 -14.26 0.11
C ASN A 542 48.01 -13.51 -0.01
N ALA A 543 47.01 -13.91 0.78
CA ALA A 543 45.77 -13.17 0.95
C ALA A 543 46.04 -11.69 1.32
N PRO A 544 45.61 -10.71 0.51
CA PRO A 544 45.78 -9.29 0.81
C PRO A 544 44.78 -8.83 1.87
N PHE A 545 45.24 -8.15 2.92
CA PHE A 545 44.40 -7.55 3.94
C PHE A 545 44.52 -6.03 3.96
N CYS A 546 43.44 -5.35 4.32
CA CYS A 546 43.40 -3.90 4.52
C CYS A 546 44.16 -3.49 5.79
N SER A 547 44.33 -4.40 6.77
CA SER A 547 45.11 -4.20 7.99
C SER A 547 45.42 -5.53 8.70
N ARG A 548 46.39 -5.52 9.62
CA ARG A 548 46.70 -6.64 10.53
C ARG A 548 45.48 -7.05 11.39
N ARG A 549 44.66 -6.09 11.79
CA ARG A 549 43.42 -6.36 12.55
C ARG A 549 42.42 -7.17 11.72
N CYS A 550 42.26 -6.85 10.43
CA CYS A 550 41.37 -7.61 9.56
C CYS A 550 41.86 -9.04 9.33
N GLN A 551 43.18 -9.22 9.24
CA GLN A 551 43.78 -10.55 9.25
C GLN A 551 43.42 -11.31 10.54
N GLU A 552 43.65 -10.72 11.72
CA GLU A 552 43.39 -11.36 13.01
C GLU A 552 41.91 -11.72 13.19
N ILE A 553 40.98 -10.85 12.77
CA ILE A 553 39.54 -11.12 12.79
C ILE A 553 39.20 -12.29 11.87
N SER A 554 39.72 -12.27 10.64
CA SER A 554 39.50 -13.34 9.65
C SER A 554 40.01 -14.69 10.17
N SER A 555 41.18 -14.71 10.80
CA SER A 555 41.74 -15.91 11.43
C SER A 555 40.84 -16.39 12.56
N THR A 556 40.45 -15.50 13.48
CA THR A 556 39.60 -15.86 14.64
C THR A 556 38.26 -16.46 14.21
N TYR A 557 37.66 -15.94 13.14
CA TYR A 557 36.39 -16.43 12.61
C TYR A 557 36.50 -17.82 11.98
N ALA A 558 37.58 -18.07 11.22
CA ALA A 558 37.87 -19.39 10.66
C ALA A 558 38.01 -20.45 11.77
N TRP A 559 38.59 -20.08 12.92
CA TRP A 559 38.71 -20.94 14.09
C TRP A 559 37.37 -21.18 14.81
N GLN A 560 36.53 -20.16 14.99
CA GLN A 560 35.23 -20.31 15.68
C GLN A 560 34.21 -21.15 14.89
N ARG A 561 34.20 -21.05 13.56
CA ARG A 561 33.27 -21.83 12.71
C ARG A 561 33.58 -23.33 12.75
N HIS A 562 34.84 -23.71 12.98
CA HIS A 562 35.23 -25.11 13.22
C HIS A 562 34.87 -25.63 14.62
N SER A 563 34.65 -24.75 15.61
CA SER A 563 34.38 -25.15 17.00
C SER A 563 32.88 -25.25 17.34
N ASN A 564 32.00 -24.58 16.60
CA ASN A 564 30.59 -24.40 16.99
C ASN A 564 29.56 -25.21 16.15
N MET A 565 29.95 -26.32 15.54
CA MET A 565 29.02 -27.23 14.84
C MET A 565 28.13 -28.08 15.78
N VAL A 566 27.93 -27.69 17.05
CA VAL A 566 27.05 -28.39 18.00
C VAL A 566 26.01 -27.42 18.60
N ASP A 567 24.76 -27.57 18.14
CA ASP A 567 23.47 -27.24 18.79
C ASP A 567 23.19 -25.81 19.32
N GLU A 568 23.57 -24.75 18.60
CA GLU A 568 22.91 -23.44 18.79
C GLU A 568 22.13 -23.01 17.55
N THR A 569 20.80 -23.13 17.62
CA THR A 569 19.91 -22.61 16.58
C THR A 569 19.92 -21.08 16.55
N PHE A 570 19.97 -20.51 15.35
CA PHE A 570 19.99 -19.08 15.02
C PHE A 570 18.98 -18.24 15.82
N TRP A 571 17.81 -18.81 16.14
CA TRP A 571 16.75 -18.20 16.95
C TRP A 571 17.19 -17.70 18.33
N GLY A 572 18.22 -18.33 18.94
CA GLY A 572 18.76 -17.91 20.23
C GLY A 572 19.56 -16.60 20.16
N ARG A 573 20.34 -16.40 19.10
CA ARG A 573 21.20 -15.21 18.91
C ARG A 573 20.40 -13.96 18.56
N ALA A 574 19.34 -14.08 17.76
CA ALA A 574 18.49 -12.95 17.39
C ALA A 574 17.78 -12.31 18.60
N ARG A 575 17.42 -13.10 19.64
CA ARG A 575 16.85 -12.56 20.89
C ARG A 575 17.86 -11.84 21.78
N GLN A 576 19.14 -12.23 21.74
CA GLN A 576 20.19 -11.63 22.57
C GLN A 576 20.71 -10.31 22.00
N LEU A 577 20.80 -10.18 20.66
CA LEU A 577 21.24 -8.95 20.00
C LEU A 577 20.22 -7.79 20.09
N LEU A 578 18.96 -8.08 20.43
CA LEU A 578 17.95 -7.07 20.76
C LEU A 578 18.19 -6.38 22.12
N ILE A 579 19.10 -6.90 22.96
CA ILE A 579 19.32 -6.41 24.33
C ILE A 579 20.63 -5.59 24.47
N ASP A 580 21.64 -5.79 23.62
CA ASP A 580 22.83 -4.91 23.57
C ASP A 580 23.59 -5.03 22.23
N PRO A 581 23.62 -3.98 21.37
CA PRO A 581 24.48 -3.95 20.20
C PRO A 581 25.90 -3.45 20.54
N VAL A 582 26.91 -4.13 20.02
CA VAL A 582 28.30 -3.63 20.02
C VAL A 582 28.38 -2.36 19.16
N ASP A 583 28.87 -1.26 19.74
CA ASP A 583 29.01 0.04 19.06
C ASP A 583 30.05 -0.01 17.92
N PRO A 584 29.66 0.21 16.64
CA PRO A 584 30.60 0.29 15.52
C PRO A 584 31.62 1.44 15.65
N LEU A 585 31.33 2.48 16.43
CA LEU A 585 32.23 3.62 16.61
C LEU A 585 33.49 3.28 17.42
N LYS A 586 33.48 2.18 18.20
CA LYS A 586 34.69 1.62 18.83
C LYS A 586 35.74 1.13 17.82
N TYR A 587 35.38 0.99 16.54
CA TYR A 587 36.30 0.58 15.49
C TYR A 587 37.07 1.74 14.85
N VAL A 588 36.62 2.98 15.03
CA VAL A 588 37.17 4.16 14.32
C VAL A 588 38.18 4.95 15.16
N PHE A 589 38.09 4.92 16.50
CA PHE A 589 39.01 5.64 17.37
C PHE A 589 39.61 4.73 18.43
N ASN A 590 40.84 4.27 18.19
CA ASN A 590 41.74 3.83 19.25
C ASN A 590 43.15 4.31 18.88
N SER A 591 43.44 5.57 19.18
CA SER A 591 44.74 6.20 18.98
C SER A 591 45.53 6.16 20.29
N ASP A 592 46.06 5.00 20.63
CA ASP A 592 47.07 4.86 21.68
C ASP A 592 48.27 4.10 21.11
N THR A 593 49.23 4.85 20.57
CA THR A 593 50.67 4.57 20.57
C THR A 593 51.40 5.60 19.73
N TYR A 594 51.66 6.80 20.29
CA TYR A 594 52.85 7.59 20.00
C TYR A 594 53.01 8.64 21.10
N SER A 595 53.65 8.25 22.20
CA SER A 595 54.19 9.17 23.20
C SER A 595 55.52 8.61 23.69
N GLY A 596 56.59 9.24 23.23
CA GLY A 596 57.95 8.89 23.57
C GLY A 596 58.90 9.88 22.93
N LEU A 597 58.93 11.10 23.46
CA LEU A 597 60.07 12.03 23.50
C LEU A 597 59.61 13.35 24.16
N ASP A 598 59.71 13.38 25.49
CA ASP A 598 60.05 14.55 26.32
C ASP A 598 61.32 14.10 27.05
N SER A 599 62.37 14.86 27.32
CA SER A 599 62.62 16.27 27.64
C SER A 599 64.17 16.39 27.63
N SER A 600 64.90 17.49 27.70
CA SER A 600 64.75 18.89 28.11
C SER A 600 66.05 19.56 27.67
N ASP A 601 66.02 20.83 27.25
CA ASP A 601 66.85 21.82 27.95
C ASP A 601 66.43 23.25 27.58
N SER A 602 66.33 24.01 28.66
CA SER A 602 65.93 25.41 28.79
C SER A 602 67.04 26.40 28.45
N SER A 603 66.62 27.65 28.27
CA SER A 603 67.36 28.94 28.23
C SER A 603 67.25 29.56 26.82
N ASP A 604 67.01 30.85 26.62
CA ASP A 604 66.74 31.98 27.49
C ASP A 604 66.38 33.16 26.54
N LEU A 605 65.71 34.17 27.10
CA LEU A 605 65.81 35.60 26.75
C LEU A 605 65.17 36.19 25.47
N ASP A 606 64.29 37.15 25.77
CA ASP A 606 64.17 38.51 25.25
C ASP A 606 63.48 38.83 23.91
N ALA A 607 62.33 39.50 24.08
CA ALA A 607 61.93 40.79 23.50
C ALA A 607 62.08 41.02 21.98
N THR A 608 60.97 41.00 21.26
CA THR A 608 60.24 42.21 20.78
C THR A 608 58.91 41.84 20.16
#